data_AF-A0A6J0LZV9-F1
#
_entry.id   AF-A0A6J0LZV9-F1
#
_cell.length_a   1.000
_cell.length_b   1.000
_cell.length_c   1.000
_cell.angle_alpha   90.00
_cell.angle_beta   90.00
_cell.angle_gamma   90.00
#
_symmetry.space_group_name_H-M   'P 1'
#
loop_
_entity.id
_entity.type
_entity.pdbx_description
1 polymer ?
#
loop_
_entity_poly.entity_id
_entity_poly.type
_entity_poly.pdbx_seq_one_letter_code
_entity_poly.pdbx_strand_id
1 'polypeptide(L)'
;MLPVTPPLIDPGRRSQRHGGFHKSVCTSVNECMCHGIPDSRQLQSGDIINIDVTVCLDSYHGDTSRTFFCGEVSEGFKQLVKVTEECLEKGIVVCKDGASFKKIGKRISDHAEKYGYNVVERFVGHGVGPVFHSEPLIYHYRNDEPGQMVEGQTFTIEPILTIGTTECVTWPDNWTTLTADGGVAAMIC
;
A
#
# COMPACT_ATOMS: atom_id res chain seq x y z
N MET A 1 32.28 1.95 27.75
CA MET A 1 31.24 1.44 26.83
C MET A 1 30.24 0.68 27.65
N LEU A 2 29.05 1.26 27.88
CA LEU A 2 27.96 0.55 28.56
C LEU A 2 27.29 -0.38 27.52
N PRO A 3 27.03 -1.65 27.85
CA PRO A 3 26.38 -2.56 26.93
C PRO A 3 24.92 -2.11 26.76
N VAL A 4 24.51 -1.88 25.52
CA VAL A 4 23.11 -1.65 25.16
C VAL A 4 22.44 -3.03 25.15
N THR A 5 21.76 -3.39 26.24
CA THR A 5 20.88 -4.56 26.26
C THR A 5 19.72 -4.31 25.29
N PRO A 6 19.48 -5.19 24.29
CA PRO A 6 18.28 -5.07 23.46
C PRO A 6 17.04 -5.24 24.35
N PRO A 7 15.93 -4.53 24.07
CA PRO A 7 14.72 -4.67 24.86
C PRO A 7 14.21 -6.11 24.74
N LEU A 8 14.09 -6.78 25.89
CA LEU A 8 13.41 -8.05 26.02
C LEU A 8 11.96 -7.86 25.58
N ILE A 9 11.53 -8.63 24.58
CA ILE A 9 10.13 -8.69 24.16
C ILE A 9 9.35 -9.33 25.32
N ASP A 10 8.54 -8.54 26.00
CA ASP A 10 7.57 -8.99 26.99
C ASP A 10 6.35 -9.59 26.27
N PRO A 11 6.05 -10.90 26.43
CA PRO A 11 4.90 -11.55 25.80
C PRO A 11 3.54 -11.00 26.30
N GLY A 12 3.51 -10.10 27.29
CA GLY A 12 2.33 -9.40 27.79
C GLY A 12 2.04 -8.02 27.17
N ARG A 13 2.90 -7.48 26.30
CA ARG A 13 2.65 -6.16 25.68
C ARG A 13 1.66 -6.28 24.52
N ARG A 14 0.49 -5.63 24.67
CA ARG A 14 -0.37 -5.27 23.53
C ARG A 14 0.50 -4.62 22.46
N SER A 15 0.33 -5.03 21.20
CA SER A 15 1.03 -4.45 20.06
C SER A 15 1.04 -2.92 20.19
N GLN A 16 2.23 -2.30 20.08
CA GLN A 16 2.29 -0.85 19.99
C GLN A 16 1.48 -0.45 18.77
N ARG A 17 0.41 0.31 18.97
CA ARG A 17 -0.45 0.79 17.89
C ARG A 17 0.36 1.76 17.03
N HIS A 18 0.72 1.34 15.82
CA HIS A 18 1.49 2.17 14.90
C HIS A 18 0.77 3.49 14.65
N GLY A 19 1.42 4.63 14.96
CA GLY A 19 0.85 5.97 14.79
C GLY A 19 -0.45 6.27 15.56
N GLY A 20 -0.92 5.38 16.45
CA GLY A 20 -2.24 5.48 17.07
C GLY A 20 -3.36 4.66 16.38
N PHE A 21 -3.08 3.82 15.38
CA PHE A 21 -4.08 3.02 14.68
C PHE A 21 -4.80 2.03 15.61
N HIS A 22 -6.14 2.02 15.57
CA HIS A 22 -6.95 1.36 16.59
C HIS A 22 -7.36 -0.09 16.29
N LYS A 23 -6.93 -0.67 15.16
CA LYS A 23 -7.20 -2.07 14.78
C LYS A 23 -5.90 -2.82 14.45
N SER A 24 -6.02 -4.06 13.96
CA SER A 24 -4.89 -4.96 13.69
C SER A 24 -4.64 -5.21 12.20
N VAL A 25 -5.49 -4.65 11.34
CA VAL A 25 -5.49 -4.80 9.88
C VAL A 25 -6.19 -3.59 9.29
N CYS A 26 -5.81 -3.14 8.10
CA CYS A 26 -6.56 -2.13 7.36
C CYS A 26 -7.53 -2.83 6.40
N THR A 27 -8.76 -2.32 6.30
CA THR A 27 -9.79 -2.81 5.37
C THR A 27 -10.38 -1.64 4.61
N SER A 28 -9.98 -1.49 3.35
CA SER A 28 -10.29 -0.33 2.52
C SER A 28 -11.29 -0.73 1.44
N VAL A 29 -12.53 -0.29 1.57
CA VAL A 29 -13.63 -0.66 0.67
C VAL A 29 -13.87 0.43 -0.38
N ASN A 30 -14.02 0.04 -1.65
CA ASN A 30 -14.42 0.89 -2.78
C ASN A 30 -13.59 2.17 -2.94
N GLU A 31 -14.12 3.35 -2.59
CA GLU A 31 -13.46 4.65 -2.71
C GLU A 31 -12.32 4.86 -1.70
N CYS A 32 -12.19 3.96 -0.72
CA CYS A 32 -11.11 4.00 0.26
C CYS A 32 -9.78 3.55 -0.37
N MET A 33 -8.85 4.49 -0.48
CA MET A 33 -7.51 4.27 -1.02
C MET A 33 -6.68 3.34 -0.13
N CYS A 34 -6.60 3.67 1.16
CA CYS A 34 -5.83 2.94 2.16
C CYS A 34 -6.28 3.30 3.59
N HIS A 35 -5.74 2.56 4.56
CA HIS A 35 -5.91 2.80 6.00
C HIS A 35 -7.35 2.79 6.52
N GLY A 36 -8.28 2.17 5.79
CA GLY A 36 -9.64 1.97 6.28
C GLY A 36 -9.65 1.20 7.60
N ILE A 37 -10.34 1.73 8.62
CA ILE A 37 -10.44 1.09 9.94
C ILE A 37 -11.56 0.05 9.92
N PRO A 38 -11.30 -1.24 10.22
CA PRO A 38 -12.36 -2.24 10.36
C PRO A 38 -13.47 -1.83 11.34
N ASP A 39 -14.71 -1.79 10.85
CA ASP A 39 -15.90 -1.41 11.59
C ASP A 39 -17.05 -2.43 11.46
N SER A 40 -18.30 -2.02 11.68
CA SER A 40 -19.49 -2.88 11.58
C SER A 40 -20.19 -2.84 10.22
N ARG A 41 -19.65 -2.14 9.20
CA ARG A 41 -20.21 -2.12 7.84
C ARG A 41 -20.15 -3.52 7.26
N GLN A 42 -21.31 -4.07 6.92
CA GLN A 42 -21.37 -5.35 6.20
C GLN A 42 -20.94 -5.14 4.75
N LEU A 43 -20.02 -5.97 4.26
CA LEU A 43 -19.66 -6.03 2.85
C LEU A 43 -20.88 -6.42 2.00
N GLN A 44 -21.03 -5.76 0.86
CA GLN A 44 -22.14 -6.00 -0.07
C GLN A 44 -21.64 -6.68 -1.35
N SER A 45 -22.52 -7.41 -2.04
CA SER A 45 -22.20 -7.86 -3.39
C SER A 45 -21.96 -6.66 -4.29
N GLY A 46 -20.86 -6.68 -5.03
CA GLY A 46 -20.42 -5.55 -5.87
C GLY A 46 -19.32 -4.70 -5.26
N ASP A 47 -19.05 -4.83 -3.95
CA ASP A 47 -17.91 -4.17 -3.31
C ASP A 47 -16.57 -4.78 -3.78
N ILE A 48 -15.53 -3.96 -3.79
CA ILE A 48 -14.15 -4.43 -3.70
C ILE A 48 -13.54 -3.99 -2.37
N ILE A 49 -12.67 -4.81 -1.80
CA ILE A 49 -12.03 -4.54 -0.51
C ILE A 49 -10.54 -4.87 -0.58
N ASN A 50 -9.68 -3.88 -0.32
CA ASN A 50 -8.28 -4.14 0.01
C ASN A 50 -8.16 -4.56 1.49
N ILE A 51 -7.39 -5.61 1.73
CA ILE A 51 -6.98 -6.04 3.07
C ILE A 51 -5.45 -5.96 3.11
N ASP A 52 -4.94 -5.16 4.02
CA ASP A 52 -3.52 -4.85 4.17
C ASP A 52 -3.01 -5.32 5.53
N VAL A 53 -2.04 -6.23 5.48
CA VAL A 53 -1.61 -7.07 6.60
C VAL A 53 -0.11 -6.93 6.81
N THR A 54 0.22 -6.32 7.95
CA THR A 54 1.58 -6.33 8.47
C THR A 54 1.70 -7.27 9.67
N VAL A 55 2.69 -8.16 9.66
CA VAL A 55 3.05 -9.02 10.79
C VAL A 55 4.41 -8.61 11.33
N CYS A 56 4.57 -8.64 12.66
CA CYS A 56 5.86 -8.49 13.31
C CYS A 56 6.23 -9.80 14.01
N LEU A 57 7.34 -10.43 13.61
CA LEU A 57 7.88 -11.65 14.21
C LEU A 57 9.38 -11.48 14.41
N ASP A 58 9.87 -11.85 15.60
CA ASP A 58 11.30 -11.74 15.96
C ASP A 58 11.91 -10.35 15.68
N SER A 59 11.11 -9.30 15.89
CA SER A 59 11.44 -7.89 15.62
C SER A 59 11.54 -7.50 14.14
N TYR A 60 11.08 -8.33 13.20
CA TYR A 60 11.01 -8.01 11.78
C TYR A 60 9.56 -7.87 11.33
N HIS A 61 9.29 -6.84 10.54
CA HIS A 61 8.02 -6.59 9.88
C HIS A 61 8.00 -7.24 8.49
N GLY A 62 6.89 -7.89 8.15
CA GLY A 62 6.55 -8.29 6.78
C GLY A 62 5.18 -7.72 6.44
N ASP A 63 5.05 -7.22 5.22
CA ASP A 63 3.92 -6.41 4.79
C ASP A 63 3.44 -6.78 3.40
N THR A 64 2.12 -6.87 3.21
CA THR A 64 1.49 -7.22 1.93
C THR A 64 0.00 -6.89 1.97
N SER A 65 -0.56 -6.62 0.80
CA SER A 65 -1.99 -6.35 0.66
C SER A 65 -2.54 -6.88 -0.65
N ARG A 66 -3.85 -7.13 -0.67
CA ARG A 66 -4.57 -7.48 -1.90
C ARG A 66 -5.99 -6.96 -1.86
N THR A 67 -6.48 -6.54 -3.03
CA THR A 67 -7.91 -6.24 -3.25
C THR A 67 -8.68 -7.50 -3.64
N PHE A 68 -9.79 -7.76 -2.95
CA PHE A 68 -10.69 -8.89 -3.14
C PHE A 68 -12.07 -8.44 -3.65
N PHE A 69 -12.76 -9.34 -4.33
CA PHE A 69 -14.13 -9.14 -4.81
C PHE A 69 -15.15 -9.66 -3.80
N CYS A 70 -16.16 -8.86 -3.49
CA CYS A 70 -17.29 -9.26 -2.68
C CYS A 70 -18.45 -9.67 -3.59
N GLY A 71 -18.71 -10.97 -3.74
CA GLY A 71 -19.77 -11.47 -4.61
C GLY A 71 -19.55 -11.12 -6.09
N GLU A 72 -20.63 -10.75 -6.78
CA GLU A 72 -20.57 -10.36 -8.19
C GLU A 72 -20.20 -8.88 -8.34
N VAL A 73 -19.02 -8.63 -8.94
CA VAL A 73 -18.43 -7.31 -9.13
C VAL A 73 -18.50 -6.91 -10.61
N SER A 74 -18.59 -5.60 -10.89
CA SER A 74 -18.61 -5.07 -12.26
C SER A 74 -17.32 -5.36 -13.02
N GLU A 75 -17.41 -5.52 -14.35
CA GLU A 75 -16.23 -5.74 -15.19
C GLU A 75 -15.21 -4.58 -15.10
N GLY A 76 -15.68 -3.35 -14.88
CA GLY A 76 -14.80 -2.19 -14.67
C GLY A 76 -13.96 -2.32 -13.39
N PHE A 77 -14.54 -2.80 -12.28
CA PHE A 77 -13.80 -2.99 -11.04
C PHE A 77 -12.90 -4.22 -11.09
N LYS A 78 -13.31 -5.29 -11.78
CA LYS A 78 -12.43 -6.43 -12.07
C LYS A 78 -11.21 -5.99 -12.88
N GLN A 79 -11.41 -5.13 -13.89
CA GLN A 79 -10.32 -4.56 -14.68
C GLN A 79 -9.41 -3.67 -13.85
N LEU A 80 -9.97 -2.80 -12.99
CA LEU A 80 -9.18 -1.97 -12.07
C LEU A 80 -8.24 -2.82 -11.21
N VAL A 81 -8.78 -3.82 -10.50
CA VAL A 81 -7.98 -4.70 -9.62
C VAL A 81 -6.91 -5.45 -10.41
N LYS A 82 -7.27 -5.99 -11.58
CA LYS A 82 -6.31 -6.67 -12.46
C LYS A 82 -5.19 -5.74 -12.91
N VAL A 83 -5.51 -4.51 -13.31
CA VAL A 83 -4.50 -3.54 -13.78
C VAL A 83 -3.62 -3.07 -12.62
N THR A 84 -4.15 -2.94 -11.40
CA THR A 84 -3.33 -2.67 -10.20
C THR A 84 -2.34 -3.81 -9.93
N GLU A 85 -2.75 -5.08 -10.06
CA GLU A 85 -1.86 -6.24 -9.93
C GLU A 85 -0.79 -6.26 -11.04
N GLU A 86 -1.17 -6.01 -12.29
CA GLU A 86 -0.22 -5.87 -13.40
C GLU A 86 0.77 -4.70 -13.21
N CYS A 87 0.33 -3.60 -12.56
CA CYS A 87 1.19 -2.48 -12.19
C CYS A 87 2.24 -2.89 -11.15
N LEU A 88 1.83 -3.61 -10.09
CA LEU A 88 2.74 -4.16 -9.10
C LEU A 88 3.80 -5.06 -9.77
N GLU A 89 3.37 -6.02 -10.59
CA GLU A 89 4.28 -6.93 -11.30
C GLU A 89 5.29 -6.16 -12.16
N LYS A 90 4.84 -5.11 -12.86
CA LYS A 90 5.71 -4.27 -13.68
C LYS A 90 6.69 -3.45 -12.85
N GLY A 91 6.30 -3.03 -11.65
CA GLY A 91 7.19 -2.43 -10.67
C GLY A 91 8.27 -3.41 -10.23
N ILE A 92 7.88 -4.62 -9.84
CA ILE A 92 8.79 -5.69 -9.37
C ILE A 92 9.83 -6.06 -10.44
N VAL A 93 9.44 -6.16 -11.72
CA VAL A 93 10.35 -6.51 -12.82
C VAL A 93 11.50 -5.50 -13.01
N VAL A 94 11.37 -4.28 -12.49
CA VAL A 94 12.45 -3.28 -12.50
C VAL A 94 13.57 -3.62 -11.52
N CYS A 95 13.24 -4.35 -10.45
CA CYS A 95 14.11 -4.51 -9.28
C CYS A 95 15.35 -5.36 -9.58
N LYS A 96 16.51 -4.75 -9.41
CA LYS A 96 17.83 -5.38 -9.45
C LYS A 96 18.89 -4.41 -8.92
N ASP A 97 20.04 -4.92 -8.52
CA ASP A 97 21.17 -4.10 -8.09
C ASP A 97 21.52 -3.01 -9.14
N GLY A 98 21.73 -1.78 -8.66
CA GLY A 98 22.01 -0.59 -9.45
C GLY A 98 20.82 -0.03 -10.25
N ALA A 99 19.63 -0.65 -10.24
CA ALA A 99 18.45 -0.07 -10.87
C ALA A 99 17.97 1.16 -10.11
N SER A 100 17.47 2.17 -10.81
CA SER A 100 16.96 3.39 -10.18
C SER A 100 15.51 3.22 -9.73
N PHE A 101 15.19 3.67 -8.51
CA PHE A 101 13.83 3.58 -7.93
C PHE A 101 12.77 4.23 -8.80
N LYS A 102 13.05 5.39 -9.43
CA LYS A 102 12.08 6.08 -10.29
C LYS A 102 11.60 5.27 -11.51
N LYS A 103 12.33 4.21 -11.88
CA LYS A 103 11.88 3.29 -12.94
C LYS A 103 10.63 2.51 -12.52
N ILE A 104 10.41 2.26 -11.22
CA ILE A 104 9.19 1.63 -10.69
C ILE A 104 7.99 2.50 -11.04
N GLY A 105 7.99 3.76 -10.55
CA GLY A 105 6.89 4.68 -10.80
C GLY A 105 6.66 4.96 -12.28
N LYS A 106 7.73 5.04 -13.08
CA LYS A 106 7.60 5.12 -14.55
C LYS A 106 6.83 3.93 -15.14
N ARG A 107 7.15 2.69 -14.75
CA ARG A 107 6.52 1.49 -15.31
C ARG A 107 5.07 1.35 -14.89
N ILE A 108 4.76 1.71 -13.65
CA ILE A 108 3.40 1.72 -13.12
C ILE A 108 2.55 2.76 -13.87
N SER A 109 3.00 4.03 -13.96
CA SER A 109 2.27 5.07 -14.70
C SER A 109 2.09 4.72 -16.18
N ASP A 110 3.14 4.27 -16.87
CA ASP A 110 3.05 3.85 -18.29
C ASP A 110 1.99 2.76 -18.52
N HIS A 111 1.69 1.93 -17.50
CA HIS A 111 0.69 0.86 -17.60
C HIS A 111 -0.71 1.35 -17.22
N ALA A 112 -0.85 2.05 -16.09
CA ALA A 112 -2.12 2.61 -15.64
C ALA A 112 -2.75 3.57 -16.68
N GLU A 113 -1.91 4.42 -17.30
CA GLU A 113 -2.33 5.39 -18.33
C GLU A 113 -3.03 4.72 -19.53
N LYS A 114 -2.64 3.49 -19.89
CA LYS A 114 -3.26 2.75 -21.03
C LYS A 114 -4.72 2.38 -20.78
N TYR A 115 -5.11 2.32 -19.52
CA TYR A 115 -6.47 2.00 -19.09
C TYR A 115 -7.23 3.23 -18.58
N GLY A 116 -6.59 4.42 -18.62
CA GLY A 116 -7.19 5.66 -18.13
C GLY A 116 -7.32 5.74 -16.61
N TYR A 117 -6.53 4.95 -15.86
CA TYR A 117 -6.48 5.03 -14.41
C TYR A 117 -5.39 6.01 -13.95
N ASN A 118 -5.61 6.63 -12.79
CA ASN A 118 -4.63 7.49 -12.15
C ASN A 118 -3.87 6.74 -11.07
N VAL A 119 -2.64 7.18 -10.79
CA VAL A 119 -1.78 6.62 -9.74
C VAL A 119 -1.72 7.62 -8.59
N VAL A 120 -2.07 7.19 -7.37
CA VAL A 120 -2.05 8.09 -6.21
C VAL A 120 -0.61 8.46 -5.85
N GLU A 121 -0.37 9.76 -5.68
CA GLU A 121 0.98 10.28 -5.39
C GLU A 121 1.29 10.41 -3.89
N ARG A 122 0.24 10.52 -3.07
CA ARG A 122 0.34 10.80 -1.64
C ARG A 122 0.85 9.61 -0.82
N PHE A 123 0.65 8.39 -1.30
CA PHE A 123 1.03 7.15 -0.62
C PHE A 123 2.10 6.43 -1.45
N VAL A 124 3.13 5.98 -0.76
CA VAL A 124 4.37 5.46 -1.35
C VAL A 124 4.74 4.17 -0.66
N GLY A 125 5.43 3.28 -1.37
CA GLY A 125 6.06 2.13 -0.72
C GLY A 125 7.24 2.58 0.13
N HIS A 126 7.75 1.66 0.93
CA HIS A 126 8.72 1.97 1.97
C HIS A 126 9.68 0.81 2.22
N GLY A 127 10.87 1.13 2.72
CA GLY A 127 11.74 0.13 3.33
C GLY A 127 11.04 -0.55 4.51
N VAL A 128 11.16 -1.87 4.59
CA VAL A 128 10.52 -2.69 5.62
C VAL A 128 11.49 -3.75 6.16
N GLY A 129 11.46 -3.97 7.48
CA GLY A 129 12.35 -4.90 8.17
C GLY A 129 12.27 -4.70 9.68
N PRO A 130 13.36 -4.40 10.40
CA PRO A 130 13.30 -4.07 11.83
C PRO A 130 12.49 -2.81 12.16
N VAL A 131 12.33 -1.92 11.19
CA VAL A 131 11.47 -0.75 11.25
C VAL A 131 10.34 -0.97 10.25
N PHE A 132 9.09 -0.68 10.65
CA PHE A 132 7.93 -0.88 9.79
C PHE A 132 8.00 0.02 8.54
N HIS A 133 8.03 1.34 8.73
CA HIS A 133 8.20 2.32 7.65
C HIS A 133 9.58 2.97 7.73
N SER A 134 10.42 2.77 6.72
CA SER A 134 11.77 3.35 6.63
C SER A 134 12.15 3.67 5.19
N GLU A 135 13.32 4.28 4.98
CA GLU A 135 13.88 4.44 3.64
C GLU A 135 14.21 3.06 3.01
N PRO A 136 14.13 2.90 1.69
CA PRO A 136 13.82 3.93 0.68
C PRO A 136 12.33 4.25 0.56
N LEU A 137 11.99 5.50 0.23
CA LEU A 137 10.66 5.84 -0.28
C LEU A 137 10.48 5.38 -1.73
N ILE A 138 9.39 4.66 -2.02
CA ILE A 138 9.10 4.09 -3.33
C ILE A 138 7.88 4.77 -3.94
N TYR A 139 8.13 5.75 -4.81
CA TYR A 139 7.07 6.45 -5.53
C TYR A 139 6.49 5.61 -6.66
N HIS A 140 5.17 5.43 -6.66
CA HIS A 140 4.44 4.64 -7.66
C HIS A 140 4.07 5.42 -8.92
N TYR A 141 4.15 6.76 -8.88
CA TYR A 141 3.91 7.63 -10.03
C TYR A 141 5.22 8.00 -10.73
N ARG A 142 5.13 8.46 -11.97
CA ARG A 142 6.27 8.97 -12.73
C ARG A 142 6.90 10.17 -12.01
N ASN A 143 8.16 10.03 -11.62
CA ASN A 143 8.91 11.03 -10.86
C ASN A 143 10.36 11.09 -11.33
N ASP A 144 11.11 12.07 -10.81
CA ASP A 144 12.54 12.25 -11.09
C ASP A 144 13.44 12.09 -9.86
N GLU A 145 12.91 11.54 -8.77
CA GLU A 145 13.63 11.38 -7.51
C GLU A 145 14.88 10.52 -7.69
N PRO A 146 16.01 10.92 -7.05
CA PRO A 146 17.25 10.18 -7.14
C PRO A 146 17.17 8.89 -6.32
N GLY A 147 18.15 8.00 -6.53
CA GLY A 147 18.29 6.78 -5.75
C GLY A 147 18.44 5.54 -6.63
N GLN A 148 19.20 4.59 -6.11
CA GLN A 148 19.49 3.32 -6.74
C GLN A 148 19.32 2.20 -5.73
N MET A 149 18.79 1.09 -6.21
CA MET A 149 18.66 -0.16 -5.47
C MET A 149 20.03 -0.76 -5.24
N VAL A 150 20.23 -1.29 -4.05
CA VAL A 150 21.42 -2.03 -3.65
C VAL A 150 21.01 -3.44 -3.23
N GLU A 151 21.80 -4.43 -3.63
CA GLU A 151 21.60 -5.81 -3.20
C GLU A 151 21.41 -5.93 -1.67
N GLY A 152 20.41 -6.70 -1.24
CA GLY A 152 20.06 -6.90 0.17
C GLY A 152 19.09 -5.87 0.77
N GLN A 153 18.68 -4.84 0.02
CA GLN A 153 17.59 -3.95 0.44
C GLN A 153 16.22 -4.65 0.39
N THR A 154 15.37 -4.32 1.35
CA THR A 154 13.98 -4.81 1.44
C THR A 154 13.04 -3.61 1.49
N PHE A 155 12.05 -3.57 0.59
CA PHE A 155 11.06 -2.51 0.49
C PHE A 155 9.76 -3.02 -0.14
N THR A 156 8.67 -2.29 0.05
CA THR A 156 7.36 -2.55 -0.56
C THR A 156 7.20 -1.80 -1.88
N ILE A 157 6.36 -2.34 -2.76
CA ILE A 157 5.78 -1.63 -3.90
C ILE A 157 4.27 -1.83 -3.76
N GLU A 158 3.53 -0.76 -3.55
CA GLU A 158 2.11 -0.81 -3.16
C GLU A 158 1.26 0.21 -3.94
N PRO A 159 1.23 0.11 -5.29
CA PRO A 159 0.49 1.09 -6.09
C PRO A 159 -0.98 1.13 -5.74
N ILE A 160 -1.49 2.34 -5.52
CA ILE A 160 -2.92 2.62 -5.43
C ILE A 160 -3.36 3.26 -6.74
N LEU A 161 -4.27 2.58 -7.46
CA LEU A 161 -4.90 3.11 -8.67
C LEU A 161 -6.31 3.61 -8.35
N THR A 162 -6.73 4.68 -9.02
CA THR A 162 -8.09 5.21 -8.89
C THR A 162 -8.79 5.35 -10.23
N ILE A 163 -10.12 5.18 -10.19
CA ILE A 163 -11.05 5.68 -11.20
C ILE A 163 -11.41 7.10 -10.77
N GLY A 164 -11.30 8.09 -11.67
CA GLY A 164 -11.59 9.49 -11.31
C GLY A 164 -10.35 10.19 -10.77
N THR A 165 -10.45 10.90 -9.66
CA THR A 165 -9.37 11.76 -9.14
C THR A 165 -8.33 11.03 -8.27
N THR A 166 -7.16 11.63 -8.10
CA THR A 166 -6.16 11.27 -7.06
C THR A 166 -6.26 12.17 -5.83
N GLU A 167 -7.06 13.24 -5.89
CA GLU A 167 -7.37 14.08 -4.74
C GLU A 167 -8.03 13.23 -3.66
N CYS A 168 -7.64 13.46 -2.40
CA CYS A 168 -8.07 12.62 -1.29
C CYS A 168 -8.60 13.43 -0.11
N VAL A 169 -9.51 12.82 0.64
CA VAL A 169 -10.04 13.32 1.89
C VAL A 169 -9.78 12.28 2.97
N THR A 170 -9.20 12.72 4.09
CA THR A 170 -9.05 11.89 5.29
C THR A 170 -10.25 12.11 6.20
N TRP A 171 -10.87 11.03 6.66
CA TRP A 171 -11.99 11.09 7.58
C TRP A 171 -11.59 11.64 8.97
N PRO A 172 -12.57 12.06 9.79
CA PRO A 172 -12.32 12.53 11.16
C PRO A 172 -11.66 11.51 12.10
N ASP A 173 -11.60 10.23 11.70
CA ASP A 173 -10.82 9.20 12.40
C ASP A 173 -9.30 9.38 12.24
N ASN A 174 -8.86 10.27 11.35
CA ASN A 174 -7.48 10.60 11.00
C ASN A 174 -6.68 9.50 10.27
N TRP A 175 -7.36 8.45 9.80
CA TRP A 175 -6.74 7.31 9.12
C TRP A 175 -7.37 7.03 7.76
N THR A 176 -8.68 6.80 7.74
CA THR A 176 -9.41 6.36 6.55
C THR A 176 -9.27 7.43 5.48
N THR A 177 -8.59 7.10 4.38
CA THR A 177 -8.36 8.03 3.27
C THR A 177 -9.13 7.59 2.04
N LEU A 178 -9.98 8.48 1.53
CA LEU A 178 -10.86 8.23 0.40
C LEU A 178 -10.49 9.11 -0.80
N THR A 179 -10.88 8.70 -2.00
CA THR A 179 -10.98 9.61 -3.16
C THR A 179 -11.98 10.72 -2.88
N ALA A 180 -11.64 11.94 -3.30
CA ALA A 180 -12.47 13.13 -3.06
C ALA A 180 -13.76 13.16 -3.90
N ASP A 181 -13.79 12.42 -5.02
CA ASP A 181 -14.95 12.33 -5.92
C ASP A 181 -15.79 11.06 -5.72
N GLY A 182 -15.40 10.19 -4.78
CA GLY A 182 -16.05 8.88 -4.56
C GLY A 182 -15.72 7.84 -5.63
N GLY A 183 -14.72 8.10 -6.48
CA GLY A 183 -14.21 7.14 -7.44
C GLY A 183 -13.53 5.94 -6.75
N VAL A 184 -13.69 4.74 -7.31
CA VAL A 184 -13.18 3.51 -6.69
C VAL A 184 -11.66 3.42 -6.80
N ALA A 185 -11.02 2.95 -5.73
CA ALA A 185 -9.60 2.73 -5.61
C ALA A 185 -9.27 1.24 -5.42
N ALA A 186 -8.10 0.82 -5.91
CA ALA A 186 -7.57 -0.52 -5.65
C ALA A 186 -6.07 -0.45 -5.36
N MET A 187 -5.63 -1.28 -4.41
CA MET A 187 -4.24 -1.37 -3.95
C MET A 187 -3.80 -2.85 -3.94
N ILE A 188 -2.58 -3.11 -4.38
CA ILE A 188 -1.93 -4.43 -4.29
C ILE A 188 -0.49 -4.18 -3.84
N CYS A 189 0.00 -4.95 -2.85
CA CYS A 189 1.37 -4.92 -2.32
C CYS A 189 1.95 -6.33 -2.27
#